data_AF-Q7MR92-F1
#
_entry.id   AF-Q7MR92-F1
#
_cell.length_a   1.000
_cell.length_b   1.000
_cell.length_c   1.000
_cell.angle_alpha   90.00
_cell.angle_beta   90.00
_cell.angle_gamma   90.00
#
_symmetry.space_group_name_H-M   'P 1'
#
loop_
_entity.id
_entity.type
_entity.pdbx_description
1 polymer ?
#
loop_
_entity_poly.entity_id
_entity_poly.type
_entity_poly.pdbx_seq_one_letter_code
_entity_poly.pdbx_strand_id
1 'polypeptide(L)'
;MRKIYLLFIFILALGSQGLASPLASVSLVELDLERALSLYRIGDSKNAKEELKFARYHGFKNTGLEAMIKKELSYAHAKEIENHFSRLESMIDSSLSYEALHQESEALLERLYQITQGLPELEQQGTVKNWHEVVKRIDLALAEALDLYAQNAMKQAISKVQSAYFDIFEESGMEQAILILSEDRKLKAEQRFRSLTDMMKKGESPSRLKNYANEMHQDFSQLAEALTPKELRQNNYSPLPLLERHSLLPWLAITSLLALLSPLFLLFSLRRARRRRD
;
A
#
# COMPACT_ATOMS: atom_id res chain seq x y z
N MET A 1 -21.42 -49.35 -3.41
CA MET A 1 -22.40 -48.44 -2.76
C MET A 1 -21.73 -47.09 -2.55
N ARG A 2 -22.05 -46.08 -3.37
CA ARG A 2 -21.53 -44.70 -3.27
C ARG A 2 -22.62 -43.83 -2.64
N LYS A 3 -22.36 -43.20 -1.49
CA LYS A 3 -23.25 -42.19 -0.90
C LYS A 3 -22.84 -40.83 -1.46
N ILE A 4 -23.73 -40.26 -2.28
CA ILE A 4 -23.67 -38.89 -2.77
C ILE A 4 -24.20 -38.00 -1.63
N TYR A 5 -23.36 -37.13 -1.09
CA TYR A 5 -23.83 -36.05 -0.22
C TYR A 5 -24.01 -34.79 -1.08
N LEU A 6 -25.26 -34.47 -1.36
CA LEU A 6 -25.72 -33.16 -1.84
C LEU A 6 -25.68 -32.19 -0.66
N LEU A 7 -24.74 -31.25 -0.64
CA LEU A 7 -24.80 -30.10 0.26
C LEU A 7 -25.46 -28.93 -0.47
N PHE A 8 -26.61 -28.51 0.06
CA PHE A 8 -27.39 -27.35 -0.37
C PHE A 8 -26.57 -26.06 -0.19
N ILE A 9 -26.40 -25.29 -1.28
CA ILE A 9 -25.94 -23.90 -1.20
C ILE A 9 -27.16 -23.02 -0.92
N PHE A 10 -27.25 -22.47 0.29
CA PHE A 10 -28.21 -21.44 0.65
C PHE A 10 -27.57 -20.07 0.42
N ILE A 11 -27.88 -19.42 -0.70
CA ILE A 11 -27.46 -18.04 -0.95
C ILE A 11 -28.44 -17.13 -0.20
N LEU A 12 -28.11 -16.79 1.04
CA LEU A 12 -28.75 -15.68 1.72
C LEU A 12 -28.03 -14.38 1.32
N ALA A 13 -28.74 -13.51 0.63
CA ALA A 13 -28.30 -12.15 0.37
C ALA A 13 -28.22 -11.37 1.70
N LEU A 14 -26.99 -11.11 2.16
CA LEU A 14 -26.69 -10.09 3.17
C LEU A 14 -25.85 -9.00 2.51
N GLY A 15 -26.16 -7.76 2.87
CA GLY A 15 -25.60 -6.54 2.29
C GLY A 15 -24.07 -6.46 2.34
N SER A 16 -23.56 -5.49 1.60
CA SER A 16 -22.15 -5.12 1.44
C SER A 16 -21.45 -4.73 2.76
N GLN A 17 -21.27 -5.70 3.65
CA GLN A 17 -20.35 -5.65 4.79
C GLN A 17 -19.00 -6.17 4.25
N GLY A 18 -18.07 -5.27 3.94
CA GLY A 18 -16.79 -5.62 3.31
C GLY A 18 -15.91 -6.51 4.19
N LEU A 19 -15.39 -7.61 3.62
CA LEU A 19 -14.12 -8.33 3.84
C LEU A 19 -13.35 -8.14 5.19
N ALA A 20 -14.04 -8.08 6.34
CA ALA A 20 -13.45 -7.91 7.67
C ALA A 20 -13.50 -9.19 8.53
N SER A 21 -13.57 -10.37 7.90
CA SER A 21 -13.68 -11.64 8.64
C SER A 21 -12.39 -12.44 8.58
N PRO A 22 -12.04 -13.19 9.64
CA PRO A 22 -10.95 -14.16 9.61
C PRO A 22 -11.04 -15.12 8.41
N LEU A 23 -12.26 -15.53 8.03
CA LEU A 23 -12.49 -16.39 6.87
C LEU A 23 -12.13 -15.70 5.54
N ALA A 24 -12.43 -14.41 5.38
CA ALA A 24 -12.01 -13.67 4.19
C ALA A 24 -10.48 -13.66 4.05
N SER A 25 -9.76 -13.49 5.17
CA SER A 25 -8.30 -13.59 5.21
C SER A 25 -7.78 -14.97 4.79
N VAL A 26 -8.44 -16.05 5.22
CA VAL A 26 -8.11 -17.42 4.74
C VAL A 26 -8.32 -17.55 3.24
N SER A 27 -9.43 -17.04 2.70
CA SER A 27 -9.69 -17.08 1.26
C SER A 27 -8.64 -16.32 0.44
N LEU A 28 -8.06 -15.24 0.97
CA LEU A 28 -6.93 -14.56 0.32
C LEU A 28 -5.68 -15.45 0.31
N VAL A 29 -5.38 -16.13 1.41
CA VAL A 29 -4.26 -17.10 1.47
C VAL A 29 -4.48 -18.22 0.46
N GLU A 30 -5.69 -18.80 0.38
CA GLU A 30 -6.05 -19.86 -0.55
C GLU A 30 -5.81 -19.45 -2.01
N LEU A 31 -6.34 -18.29 -2.41
CA LEU A 31 -6.17 -17.77 -3.77
C LEU A 31 -4.69 -17.59 -4.14
N ASP A 32 -3.89 -17.02 -3.24
CA ASP A 32 -2.46 -16.81 -3.50
C ASP A 32 -1.67 -18.13 -3.51
N LEU A 33 -2.03 -19.10 -2.67
CA LEU A 33 -1.45 -20.45 -2.70
C LEU A 33 -1.76 -21.17 -4.01
N GLU A 34 -2.98 -21.08 -4.54
CA GLU A 34 -3.33 -21.65 -5.84
C GLU A 34 -2.47 -21.08 -6.98
N ARG A 35 -2.17 -19.77 -6.93
CA ARG A 35 -1.26 -19.14 -7.89
C ARG A 35 0.18 -19.65 -7.73
N ALA A 36 0.66 -19.77 -6.49
CA ALA A 36 1.98 -20.32 -6.21
C ALA A 36 2.13 -21.76 -6.73
N LEU A 37 1.14 -22.62 -6.45
CA LEU A 37 1.08 -23.99 -6.96
C LEU A 37 1.03 -24.04 -8.48
N SER A 38 0.28 -23.15 -9.12
CA SER A 38 0.19 -23.07 -10.58
C SER A 38 1.53 -22.71 -11.23
N LEU A 39 2.26 -21.75 -10.66
CA LEU A 39 3.62 -21.38 -11.09
C LEU A 39 4.60 -22.54 -10.88
N TYR A 40 4.51 -23.21 -9.73
CA TYR A 40 5.36 -24.35 -9.43
C TYR A 40 5.15 -25.50 -10.42
N ARG A 41 3.89 -25.79 -10.75
CA ARG A 41 3.49 -26.84 -11.70
C ARG A 41 4.09 -26.66 -13.10
N ILE A 42 4.30 -25.42 -13.53
CA ILE A 42 4.91 -25.11 -14.83
C ILE A 42 6.44 -24.98 -14.77
N GLY A 43 7.06 -25.31 -13.62
CA GLY A 43 8.50 -25.28 -13.42
C GLY A 43 9.07 -23.92 -13.02
N ASP A 44 8.22 -22.93 -12.75
CA ASP A 44 8.65 -21.58 -12.33
C ASP A 44 8.80 -21.50 -10.81
N SER A 45 9.76 -22.26 -10.27
CA SER A 45 9.99 -22.34 -8.82
C SER A 45 10.32 -20.99 -8.18
N LYS A 46 10.98 -20.09 -8.94
CA LYS A 46 11.32 -18.75 -8.45
C LYS A 46 10.06 -17.94 -8.20
N ASN A 47 9.19 -17.80 -9.21
CA ASN A 47 7.98 -16.99 -9.05
C ASN A 47 6.95 -17.70 -8.13
N ALA A 48 6.92 -19.03 -8.11
CA ALA A 48 6.13 -19.79 -7.15
C ALA A 48 6.51 -19.44 -5.69
N LYS A 49 7.82 -19.35 -5.40
CA LYS A 49 8.30 -18.94 -4.08
C LYS A 49 7.91 -17.50 -3.76
N GLU A 50 8.05 -16.57 -4.71
CA GLU A 50 7.63 -15.18 -4.55
C GLU A 50 6.12 -15.08 -4.24
N GLU A 51 5.28 -15.85 -4.94
CA GLU A 51 3.82 -15.87 -4.72
C GLU A 51 3.44 -16.54 -3.39
N LEU A 52 4.13 -17.62 -2.97
CA LEU A 52 3.92 -18.23 -1.65
C LEU A 52 4.23 -17.25 -0.52
N LYS A 53 5.33 -16.51 -0.65
CA LYS A 53 5.73 -15.44 0.27
C LYS A 53 4.71 -14.32 0.28
N PHE A 54 4.14 -14.00 -0.88
CA PHE A 54 3.03 -13.07 -0.99
C PHE A 54 1.80 -13.57 -0.22
N ALA A 55 1.38 -14.83 -0.37
CA ALA A 55 0.25 -15.41 0.37
C ALA A 55 0.38 -15.24 1.90
N ARG A 56 1.58 -15.52 2.42
CA ARG A 56 1.92 -15.33 3.85
C ARG A 56 1.73 -13.90 4.33
N TYR A 57 2.03 -12.91 3.49
CA TYR A 57 1.86 -11.51 3.85
C TYR A 57 0.45 -11.02 3.64
N HIS A 58 -0.06 -11.24 2.44
CA HIS A 58 -1.28 -10.65 1.97
C HIS A 58 -2.48 -11.14 2.78
N GLY A 59 -2.69 -12.46 2.86
CA GLY A 59 -3.84 -13.02 3.55
C GLY A 59 -3.65 -13.24 5.06
N PHE A 60 -2.40 -13.40 5.53
CA PHE A 60 -2.15 -13.77 6.93
C PHE A 60 -1.57 -12.64 7.80
N LYS A 61 -0.49 -11.97 7.39
CA LYS A 61 0.13 -10.90 8.20
C LYS A 61 -0.60 -9.56 8.08
N ASN A 62 -0.83 -9.09 6.86
CA ASN A 62 -1.36 -7.75 6.58
C ASN A 62 -2.85 -7.62 6.93
N THR A 63 -3.59 -8.73 6.95
CA THR A 63 -4.98 -8.74 7.42
C THR A 63 -5.11 -8.62 8.93
N GLY A 64 -4.00 -8.71 9.68
CA GLY A 64 -4.01 -8.78 11.13
C GLY A 64 -4.37 -10.16 11.69
N LEU A 65 -4.58 -11.17 10.82
CA LEU A 65 -4.97 -12.51 11.25
C LEU A 65 -3.93 -13.16 12.18
N GLU A 66 -2.63 -13.00 11.89
CA GLU A 66 -1.56 -13.48 12.79
C GLU A 66 -1.66 -12.83 14.18
N ALA A 67 -1.85 -11.52 14.24
CA ALA A 67 -1.95 -10.78 15.50
C ALA A 67 -3.19 -11.20 16.29
N MET A 68 -4.32 -11.39 15.61
CA MET A 68 -5.55 -11.92 16.22
C MET A 68 -5.33 -13.33 16.77
N ILE A 69 -4.73 -14.25 16.02
CA ILE A 69 -4.47 -15.61 16.51
C ILE A 69 -3.56 -15.58 17.75
N LYS A 70 -2.54 -14.70 17.78
CA LYS A 70 -1.69 -14.53 18.96
C LYS A 70 -2.47 -14.02 20.17
N LYS A 71 -3.38 -13.06 19.97
CA LYS A 71 -4.18 -12.41 21.01
C LYS A 71 -5.26 -13.33 21.57
N GLU A 72 -6.05 -13.94 20.68
CA GLU A 72 -7.28 -14.67 21.03
C GLU A 72 -7.03 -16.16 21.32
N LEU A 73 -5.94 -16.73 20.79
CA LEU A 73 -5.63 -18.15 20.97
C LEU A 73 -4.27 -18.34 21.66
N SER A 74 -3.17 -18.26 20.92
CA SER A 74 -1.81 -18.29 21.48
C SER A 74 -0.74 -18.02 20.42
N TYR A 75 0.45 -17.66 20.89
CA TYR A 75 1.67 -17.63 20.08
C TYR A 75 1.99 -18.99 19.43
N ALA A 76 1.65 -20.11 20.08
CA ALA A 76 1.91 -21.43 19.54
C ALA A 76 1.08 -21.72 18.28
N HIS A 77 -0.20 -21.32 18.26
CA HIS A 77 -1.06 -21.44 17.08
C HIS A 77 -0.56 -20.58 15.93
N ALA A 78 -0.18 -19.32 16.19
CA ALA A 78 0.40 -18.47 15.16
C ALA A 78 1.71 -19.06 14.61
N LYS A 79 2.57 -19.58 15.49
CA LYS A 79 3.83 -20.21 15.09
C LYS A 79 3.63 -21.48 14.26
N GLU A 80 2.58 -22.25 14.51
CA GLU A 80 2.24 -23.42 13.72
C GLU A 80 1.92 -23.05 12.27
N ILE A 81 1.08 -22.04 12.05
CA ILE A 81 0.79 -21.50 10.71
C ILE A 81 2.07 -21.01 10.03
N GLU A 82 2.92 -20.29 10.75
CA GLU A 82 4.21 -19.83 10.23
C GLU A 82 5.11 -20.99 9.80
N ASN A 83 5.06 -22.12 10.52
CA ASN A 83 5.83 -23.31 10.18
C ASN A 83 5.32 -23.97 8.90
N HIS A 84 4.01 -23.96 8.62
CA HIS A 84 3.47 -24.43 7.34
C HIS A 84 4.03 -23.62 6.17
N PHE A 85 3.97 -22.29 6.23
CA PHE A 85 4.57 -21.43 5.20
C PHE A 85 6.05 -21.72 5.02
N SER A 86 6.82 -21.84 6.10
CA SER A 86 8.25 -22.18 6.02
C SER A 86 8.53 -23.56 5.44
N ARG A 87 7.68 -24.56 5.71
CA ARG A 87 7.79 -25.88 5.06
C ARG A 87 7.55 -25.76 3.56
N LEU A 88 6.47 -25.12 3.13
CA LEU A 88 6.19 -24.87 1.72
C LEU A 88 7.37 -24.19 1.01
N GLU A 89 7.97 -23.16 1.62
CA GLU A 89 9.13 -22.47 1.07
C GLU A 89 10.33 -23.43 0.89
N SER A 90 10.61 -24.26 1.90
CA SER A 90 11.68 -25.27 1.86
C SER A 90 11.44 -26.36 0.81
N MET A 91 10.18 -26.76 0.61
CA MET A 91 9.79 -27.75 -0.40
C MET A 91 9.99 -27.21 -1.82
N ILE A 92 9.69 -25.92 -2.05
CA ILE A 92 9.99 -25.25 -3.32
C ILE A 92 11.51 -25.19 -3.56
N ASP A 93 12.28 -24.78 -2.56
CA ASP A 93 13.75 -24.70 -2.64
C ASP A 93 14.39 -26.06 -2.92
N SER A 94 13.86 -27.10 -2.29
CA SER A 94 14.32 -28.48 -2.46
C SER A 94 13.77 -29.17 -3.71
N SER A 95 12.97 -28.46 -4.52
CA SER A 95 12.35 -28.99 -5.75
C SER A 95 11.57 -30.31 -5.52
N LEU A 96 10.81 -30.39 -4.43
CA LEU A 96 9.98 -31.56 -4.14
C LEU A 96 8.83 -31.74 -5.15
N SER A 97 8.13 -32.88 -5.10
CA SER A 97 7.03 -33.11 -6.03
C SER A 97 5.90 -32.09 -5.82
N TYR A 98 5.23 -31.73 -6.92
CA TYR A 98 4.01 -30.92 -6.88
C TYR A 98 2.97 -31.50 -5.90
N GLU A 99 2.81 -32.83 -5.88
CA GLU A 99 1.88 -33.51 -4.97
C GLU A 99 2.21 -33.25 -3.50
N ALA A 100 3.48 -33.31 -3.11
CA ALA A 100 3.87 -33.03 -1.74
C ALA A 100 3.59 -31.55 -1.38
N LEU A 101 3.93 -30.62 -2.28
CA LEU A 101 3.68 -29.20 -2.08
C LEU A 101 2.17 -28.90 -1.97
N HIS A 102 1.36 -29.52 -2.81
CA HIS A 102 -0.10 -29.43 -2.77
C HIS A 102 -0.66 -29.96 -1.44
N GLN A 103 -0.22 -31.13 -0.99
CA GLN A 103 -0.65 -31.71 0.29
C GLN A 103 -0.32 -30.81 1.50
N GLU A 104 0.87 -30.22 1.54
CA GLU A 104 1.23 -29.27 2.60
C GLU A 104 0.40 -27.97 2.52
N SER A 105 0.02 -27.54 1.31
CA SER A 105 -0.84 -26.36 1.11
C SER A 105 -2.25 -26.61 1.61
N GLU A 106 -2.83 -27.78 1.31
CA GLU A 106 -4.12 -28.23 1.84
C GLU A 106 -4.09 -28.32 3.38
N ALA A 107 -3.02 -28.87 3.95
CA ALA A 107 -2.86 -28.97 5.40
C ALA A 107 -2.81 -27.59 6.07
N LEU A 108 -2.13 -26.61 5.44
CA LEU A 108 -2.11 -25.23 5.91
C LEU A 108 -3.51 -24.60 5.89
N LEU A 109 -4.24 -24.77 4.79
CA LEU A 109 -5.60 -24.22 4.64
C LEU A 109 -6.57 -24.85 5.62
N GLU A 110 -6.54 -26.18 5.77
CA GLU A 110 -7.35 -26.88 6.77
C GLU A 110 -7.09 -26.32 8.17
N ARG A 111 -5.81 -26.13 8.52
CA ARG A 111 -5.45 -25.58 9.84
C ARG A 111 -5.94 -24.15 10.03
N LEU A 112 -5.83 -23.30 9.01
CA LEU A 112 -6.37 -21.94 9.02
C LEU A 112 -7.90 -21.95 9.18
N TYR A 113 -8.61 -22.78 8.42
CA TYR A 113 -10.06 -22.91 8.53
C TYR A 113 -10.51 -23.41 9.90
N GLN A 114 -9.79 -24.36 10.50
CA GLN A 114 -10.08 -24.84 11.86
C GLN A 114 -9.89 -23.74 12.91
N ILE A 115 -8.76 -23.02 12.83
CA ILE A 115 -8.40 -21.97 13.79
C ILE A 115 -9.37 -20.77 13.71
N THR A 116 -9.82 -20.42 12.50
CA THR A 116 -10.62 -19.21 12.26
C THR A 116 -12.11 -19.35 12.54
N GLN A 117 -12.65 -20.58 12.60
CA GLN A 117 -14.08 -20.84 12.82
C GLN A 117 -14.67 -20.28 14.13
N GLY A 118 -13.83 -19.94 15.12
CA GLY A 118 -14.26 -19.39 16.41
C GLY A 118 -13.70 -18.02 16.74
N LEU A 119 -13.00 -17.37 15.80
CA LEU A 119 -12.39 -16.06 16.04
C LEU A 119 -13.40 -14.93 15.85
N PRO A 120 -13.29 -13.84 16.64
CA PRO A 120 -14.11 -12.66 16.43
C PRO A 120 -13.80 -11.99 15.08
N GLU A 121 -14.66 -11.08 14.64
CA GLU A 121 -14.37 -10.24 13.48
C GLU A 121 -13.08 -9.45 13.69
N LEU A 122 -12.34 -9.18 12.61
CA LEU A 122 -11.10 -8.42 12.69
C LEU A 122 -11.44 -6.97 13.04
N GLU A 123 -10.96 -6.50 14.20
CA GLU A 123 -11.16 -5.11 14.70
C GLU A 123 -10.66 -4.07 13.67
N GLN A 124 -9.66 -4.44 12.88
CA GLN A 124 -9.32 -3.77 11.64
C GLN A 124 -9.93 -4.59 10.52
N GLN A 125 -10.74 -3.96 9.65
CA GLN A 125 -10.95 -4.50 8.31
C GLN A 125 -9.59 -5.01 7.84
N GLY A 126 -9.53 -6.26 7.34
CA GLY A 126 -8.35 -6.76 6.64
C GLY A 126 -8.18 -5.95 5.35
N THR A 127 -7.95 -4.65 5.48
CA THR A 127 -7.61 -3.78 4.38
C THR A 127 -6.24 -4.24 3.99
N VAL A 128 -6.18 -4.97 2.88
CA VAL A 128 -4.95 -5.20 2.17
C VAL A 128 -4.17 -3.90 2.21
N LYS A 129 -3.04 -3.94 2.90
CA LYS A 129 -2.29 -2.73 3.18
C LYS A 129 -2.02 -2.04 1.86
N ASN A 130 -2.52 -0.82 1.71
CA ASN A 130 -2.33 -0.07 0.47
C ASN A 130 -0.89 0.44 0.44
N TRP A 131 0.01 -0.40 -0.06
CA TRP A 131 1.44 -0.10 -0.16
C TRP A 131 1.71 1.15 -0.97
N HIS A 132 0.81 1.49 -1.89
CA HIS A 132 0.95 2.69 -2.67
C HIS A 132 0.71 3.97 -1.85
N GLU A 133 -0.13 3.93 -0.81
CA GLU A 133 -0.26 5.07 0.12
C GLU A 133 1.03 5.24 0.95
N VAL A 134 1.74 4.14 1.25
CA VAL A 134 3.09 4.22 1.86
C VAL A 134 4.07 4.90 0.91
N VAL A 135 4.08 4.52 -0.37
CA VAL A 135 4.93 5.16 -1.40
C VAL A 135 4.63 6.65 -1.51
N LYS A 136 3.36 7.04 -1.55
CA LYS A 136 2.95 8.44 -1.59
C LYS A 136 3.45 9.23 -0.37
N ARG A 137 3.40 8.64 0.83
CA ARG A 137 3.97 9.26 2.05
C ARG A 137 5.48 9.42 1.96
N ILE A 138 6.19 8.43 1.40
CA ILE A 138 7.64 8.52 1.12
C ILE A 138 7.90 9.66 0.13
N ASP A 139 7.18 9.73 -0.98
CA ASP A 139 7.35 10.77 -2.00
C ASP A 139 7.16 12.18 -1.43
N LEU A 140 6.14 12.38 -0.58
CA LEU A 140 5.93 13.65 0.12
C LEU A 140 7.12 14.02 1.01
N ALA A 141 7.63 13.07 1.79
CA ALA A 141 8.79 13.32 2.64
C ALA A 141 10.07 13.61 1.84
N LEU A 142 10.26 12.94 0.69
CA LEU A 142 11.37 13.19 -0.21
C LEU A 142 11.25 14.56 -0.89
N ALA A 143 10.05 14.98 -1.29
CA ALA A 143 9.82 16.31 -1.85
C ALA A 143 10.19 17.41 -0.83
N GLU A 144 9.75 17.26 0.42
CA GLU A 144 10.13 18.18 1.50
C GLU A 144 11.66 18.20 1.74
N ALA A 145 12.32 17.05 1.65
CA ALA A 145 13.77 16.97 1.77
C ALA A 145 14.48 17.74 0.64
N LEU A 146 13.98 17.63 -0.60
CA LEU A 146 14.52 18.36 -1.75
C LEU A 146 14.29 19.87 -1.63
N ASP A 147 13.15 20.31 -1.10
CA ASP A 147 12.87 21.72 -0.83
C ASP A 147 13.81 22.30 0.24
N LEU A 148 14.07 21.55 1.32
CA LEU A 148 15.07 21.91 2.33
C LEU A 148 16.47 21.99 1.72
N TYR A 149 16.82 21.06 0.84
CA TYR A 149 18.12 21.06 0.17
C TYR A 149 18.28 22.28 -0.73
N ALA A 150 17.26 22.65 -1.50
CA ALA A 150 17.25 23.83 -2.37
C ALA A 150 17.38 25.14 -1.59
N GLN A 151 16.95 25.16 -0.32
CA GLN A 151 17.12 26.28 0.62
C GLN A 151 18.50 26.29 1.31
N ASN A 152 19.45 25.47 0.84
CA ASN A 152 20.78 25.26 1.44
C ASN A 152 20.72 24.67 2.87
N ALA A 153 19.59 24.11 3.29
CA ALA A 153 19.44 23.45 4.60
C ALA A 153 19.85 21.96 4.54
N MET A 154 21.06 21.67 4.06
CA MET A 154 21.53 20.30 3.76
C MET A 154 21.37 19.32 4.94
N LYS A 155 21.70 19.73 6.17
CA LYS A 155 21.55 18.87 7.35
C LYS A 155 20.09 18.47 7.60
N GLN A 156 19.16 19.41 7.42
CA GLN A 156 17.72 19.15 7.59
C GLN A 156 17.19 18.27 6.45
N ALA A 157 17.64 18.51 5.21
CA ALA A 157 17.30 17.67 4.07
C ALA A 157 17.72 16.20 4.28
N ILE A 158 18.97 15.97 4.68
CA ILE A 158 19.47 14.61 4.98
C ILE A 158 18.66 13.97 6.12
N SER A 159 18.39 14.71 7.19
CA SER A 159 17.57 14.24 8.30
C SER A 159 16.16 13.85 7.82
N LYS A 160 15.57 14.62 6.90
CA LYS A 160 14.23 14.33 6.36
C LYS A 160 14.21 13.03 5.54
N VAL A 161 15.25 12.77 4.74
CA VAL A 161 15.39 11.48 4.02
C VAL A 161 15.54 10.30 5.00
N GLN A 162 16.30 10.49 6.08
CA GLN A 162 16.46 9.46 7.11
C GLN A 162 15.15 9.20 7.86
N SER A 163 14.39 10.24 8.22
CA SER A 163 13.04 10.09 8.78
C SER A 163 12.08 9.39 7.82
N ALA A 164 12.15 9.65 6.51
CA ALA A 164 11.35 8.91 5.54
C ALA A 164 11.66 7.40 5.54
N TYR A 165 12.93 7.03 5.76
CA TYR A 165 13.33 5.64 5.92
C TYR A 165 12.75 5.03 7.21
N PHE A 166 13.02 5.63 8.38
CA PHE A 166 12.61 5.04 9.66
C PHE A 166 11.10 5.15 9.92
N ASP A 167 10.53 6.35 9.82
CA ASP A 167 9.17 6.69 10.28
C ASP A 167 8.07 6.32 9.26
N ILE A 168 8.46 5.94 8.04
CA ILE A 168 7.51 5.60 6.97
C ILE A 168 7.83 4.23 6.38
N PHE A 169 9.04 4.01 5.87
CA PHE A 169 9.38 2.76 5.20
C PHE A 169 9.49 1.58 6.18
N GLU A 170 10.30 1.71 7.23
CA GLU A 170 10.51 0.67 8.24
C GLU A 170 9.27 0.54 9.15
N GLU A 171 8.81 1.63 9.77
CA GLU A 171 7.70 1.60 10.73
C GLU A 171 6.38 1.11 10.12
N SER A 172 6.13 1.40 8.84
CA SER A 172 4.95 0.82 8.20
C SER A 172 5.06 -0.70 8.11
N GLY A 173 6.27 -1.27 8.03
CA GLY A 173 6.52 -2.68 7.76
C GLY A 173 6.75 -2.97 6.27
N MET A 174 6.96 -1.94 5.44
CA MET A 174 7.27 -2.14 4.01
C MET A 174 8.60 -2.83 3.81
N GLU A 175 9.61 -2.46 4.60
CA GLU A 175 10.91 -3.13 4.60
C GLU A 175 10.77 -4.65 4.81
N GLN A 176 10.02 -5.03 5.85
CA GLN A 176 9.84 -6.43 6.22
C GLN A 176 9.01 -7.19 5.17
N ALA A 177 8.02 -6.54 4.55
CA ALA A 177 7.25 -7.12 3.46
C ALA A 177 8.12 -7.34 2.20
N ILE A 178 8.99 -6.39 1.87
CA ILE A 178 9.94 -6.53 0.75
C ILE A 178 10.98 -7.61 1.05
N LEU A 179 11.52 -7.66 2.27
CA LEU A 179 12.50 -8.68 2.68
C LEU A 179 11.97 -10.08 2.41
N ILE A 180 10.70 -10.31 2.75
CA ILE A 180 10.13 -11.64 2.53
C ILE A 180 9.94 -11.90 1.05
N LEU A 181 9.52 -10.94 0.21
CA LEU A 181 9.55 -11.14 -1.24
C LEU A 181 10.96 -11.49 -1.75
N SER A 182 11.94 -10.65 -1.44
CA SER A 182 13.33 -10.83 -1.87
C SER A 182 14.29 -9.95 -1.07
N GLU A 183 15.35 -10.56 -0.54
CA GLU A 183 16.43 -9.84 0.13
C GLU A 183 17.12 -8.84 -0.82
N ASP A 184 17.36 -9.21 -2.08
CA ASP A 184 17.93 -8.31 -3.09
C ASP A 184 17.05 -7.07 -3.32
N ARG A 185 15.72 -7.23 -3.33
CA ARG A 185 14.78 -6.11 -3.46
C ARG A 185 14.86 -5.18 -2.25
N LYS A 186 14.98 -5.74 -1.04
CA LYS A 186 15.15 -4.96 0.21
C LYS A 186 16.44 -4.16 0.17
N LEU A 187 17.56 -4.81 -0.15
CA LEU A 187 18.87 -4.16 -0.21
C LEU A 187 18.88 -3.00 -1.22
N LYS A 188 18.26 -3.19 -2.39
CA LYS A 188 18.09 -2.12 -3.39
C LYS A 188 17.25 -0.96 -2.84
N ALA A 189 16.12 -1.24 -2.19
CA ALA A 189 15.27 -0.21 -1.60
C ALA A 189 16.00 0.62 -0.52
N GLU A 190 16.73 -0.02 0.38
CA GLU A 190 17.57 0.68 1.37
C GLU A 190 18.70 1.49 0.72
N GLN A 191 19.33 0.93 -0.33
CA GLN A 191 20.41 1.60 -1.04
C GLN A 191 19.92 2.88 -1.71
N ARG A 192 18.65 2.96 -2.14
CA ARG A 192 18.06 4.20 -2.69
C ARG A 192 18.10 5.33 -1.67
N PHE A 193 17.63 5.11 -0.44
CA PHE A 193 17.70 6.13 0.61
C PHE A 193 19.15 6.55 0.93
N ARG A 194 20.06 5.56 1.11
CA ARG A 194 21.48 5.83 1.38
C ARG A 194 22.11 6.68 0.28
N SER A 195 21.91 6.31 -0.98
CA SER A 195 22.47 7.00 -2.14
C SER A 195 21.95 8.43 -2.24
N LEU A 196 20.65 8.67 -1.99
CA LEU A 196 20.11 10.04 -2.00
C LEU A 196 20.78 10.91 -0.93
N THR A 197 20.96 10.41 0.30
CA THR A 197 21.67 11.15 1.34
C THR A 197 23.13 11.41 0.98
N ASP A 198 23.81 10.46 0.32
CA ASP A 198 25.20 10.62 -0.09
C ASP A 198 25.35 11.60 -1.25
N MET A 199 24.39 11.64 -2.18
CA MET A 199 24.33 12.66 -3.23
C MET A 199 24.16 14.06 -2.62
N MET A 200 23.31 14.21 -1.60
CA MET A 200 23.15 15.49 -0.88
C MET A 200 24.46 15.90 -0.19
N LYS A 201 25.15 14.97 0.51
CA LYS A 201 26.46 15.26 1.16
C LYS A 201 27.53 15.67 0.16
N LYS A 202 27.48 15.13 -1.06
CA LYS A 202 28.40 15.47 -2.16
C LYS A 202 28.09 16.81 -2.83
N GLY A 203 26.99 17.47 -2.46
CA GLY A 203 26.61 18.74 -3.08
C GLY A 203 26.07 18.58 -4.50
N GLU A 204 25.48 17.43 -4.83
CA GLU A 204 24.90 17.21 -6.16
C GLU A 204 23.82 18.24 -6.50
N SER A 205 23.65 18.54 -7.80
CA SER A 205 22.70 19.56 -8.24
C SER A 205 21.25 19.19 -7.87
N PRO A 206 20.38 20.18 -7.56
CA PRO A 206 18.97 19.93 -7.27
C PRO A 206 18.25 19.13 -8.37
N SER A 207 18.57 19.39 -9.64
CA SER A 207 18.02 18.63 -10.77
C SER A 207 18.40 17.16 -10.74
N ARG A 208 19.66 16.84 -10.38
CA ARG A 208 20.12 15.45 -10.28
C ARG A 208 19.45 14.72 -9.11
N LEU A 209 19.29 15.40 -7.97
CA LEU A 209 18.58 14.85 -6.81
C LEU A 209 17.10 14.60 -7.13
N LYS A 210 16.44 15.53 -7.83
CA LYS A 210 15.04 15.37 -8.28
C LYS A 210 14.89 14.18 -9.23
N ASN A 211 15.79 14.03 -10.20
CA ASN A 211 15.78 12.88 -11.10
C ASN A 211 15.95 11.56 -10.33
N TYR A 212 16.87 11.52 -9.36
CA TYR A 212 17.07 10.35 -8.52
C TYR A 212 15.83 10.03 -7.66
N ALA A 213 15.17 11.04 -7.09
CA ALA A 213 13.92 10.85 -6.35
C ALA A 213 12.79 10.31 -7.24
N ASN A 214 12.73 10.69 -8.52
CA ASN A 214 11.77 10.12 -9.48
C ASN A 214 12.07 8.64 -9.79
N GLU A 215 13.34 8.26 -9.91
CA GLU A 215 13.72 6.85 -10.04
C GLU A 215 13.34 6.06 -8.79
N MET A 216 13.54 6.64 -7.61
CA MET A 216 13.08 6.04 -6.35
C MET A 216 11.58 5.81 -6.37
N HIS A 217 10.78 6.82 -6.76
CA HIS A 217 9.33 6.69 -6.88
C HIS A 217 8.91 5.53 -7.80
N GLN A 218 9.58 5.37 -8.95
CA GLN A 218 9.30 4.27 -9.88
C GLN A 218 9.59 2.90 -9.25
N ASP A 219 10.75 2.75 -8.61
CA ASP A 219 11.12 1.50 -7.94
C ASP A 219 10.15 1.17 -6.80
N PHE A 220 9.78 2.16 -5.97
CA PHE A 220 8.85 1.98 -4.87
C PHE A 220 7.43 1.68 -5.35
N SER A 221 6.99 2.29 -6.46
CA SER A 221 5.70 1.99 -7.07
C SER A 221 5.65 0.54 -7.57
N GLN A 222 6.71 0.04 -8.21
CA GLN A 222 6.80 -1.37 -8.61
C GLN A 222 6.79 -2.32 -7.40
N LEU A 223 7.45 -1.94 -6.31
CA LEU A 223 7.40 -2.70 -5.06
C LEU A 223 5.99 -2.70 -4.46
N ALA A 224 5.32 -1.55 -4.43
CA ALA A 224 3.94 -1.45 -3.96
C ALA A 224 2.97 -2.26 -4.82
N GLU A 225 3.14 -2.26 -6.14
CA GLU A 225 2.39 -3.09 -7.08
C GLU A 225 2.61 -4.58 -6.83
N ALA A 226 3.86 -5.00 -6.60
CA ALA A 226 4.19 -6.39 -6.28
C ALA A 226 3.64 -6.82 -4.91
N LEU A 227 3.53 -5.88 -3.96
CA LEU A 227 2.94 -6.09 -2.65
C LEU A 227 1.41 -5.95 -2.64
N THR A 228 0.80 -5.52 -3.75
CA THR A 228 -0.66 -5.36 -3.90
C THR A 228 -1.24 -6.46 -4.80
N PRO A 229 -2.30 -7.16 -4.38
CA PRO A 229 -2.94 -8.22 -5.16
C PRO A 229 -3.37 -7.76 -6.54
N LYS A 230 -3.28 -8.65 -7.54
CA LYS A 230 -3.66 -8.33 -8.94
C LYS A 230 -5.10 -7.85 -9.04
N GLU A 231 -5.97 -8.37 -8.19
CA GLU A 231 -7.41 -8.13 -8.13
C GLU A 231 -7.74 -6.73 -7.58
N LEU A 232 -6.91 -6.21 -6.68
CA LEU A 232 -7.05 -4.84 -6.17
C LEU A 232 -6.41 -3.79 -7.08
N ARG A 233 -5.51 -4.20 -8.00
CA ARG A 233 -4.90 -3.29 -8.99
C ARG A 233 -5.91 -2.74 -10.00
N GLN A 234 -7.01 -3.46 -10.29
CA GLN A 234 -7.98 -3.03 -11.31
C GLN A 234 -8.96 -1.96 -10.82
N ASN A 235 -9.14 -1.78 -9.50
CA ASN A 235 -10.21 -0.93 -8.98
C ASN A 235 -9.78 0.39 -8.34
N ASN A 236 -8.49 0.68 -8.13
CA ASN A 236 -8.04 2.00 -7.67
C ASN A 236 -6.52 2.13 -7.84
N TYR A 237 -6.01 2.51 -9.01
CA TYR A 237 -4.72 3.21 -9.09
C TYR A 237 -4.57 3.97 -10.41
N SER A 238 -4.58 5.30 -10.34
CA SER A 238 -3.99 6.17 -11.36
C SER A 238 -2.76 6.80 -10.71
N PRO A 239 -1.53 6.37 -11.02
CA PRO A 239 -0.35 7.05 -10.53
C PRO A 239 -0.31 8.45 -11.16
N LEU A 240 -0.55 9.49 -10.37
CA LEU A 240 -0.27 10.85 -10.81
C LEU A 240 1.25 10.99 -10.92
N PRO A 241 1.80 11.35 -12.09
CA PRO A 241 3.22 11.67 -12.18
C PRO A 241 3.53 12.85 -11.25
N LEU A 242 4.71 12.83 -10.61
CA LEU A 242 5.29 13.92 -9.80
C LEU A 242 5.39 15.29 -10.52
N LEU A 243 4.92 15.38 -11.76
CA LEU A 243 5.00 16.50 -12.67
C LEU A 243 3.82 17.49 -12.62
N GLU A 244 2.83 17.32 -11.75
CA GLU A 244 1.71 18.27 -11.67
C GLU A 244 1.56 19.04 -10.35
N ARG A 245 2.63 19.17 -9.56
CA ARG A 245 2.71 20.19 -8.49
C ARG A 245 3.80 21.22 -8.77
N HIS A 246 3.59 21.98 -9.85
CA HIS A 246 4.14 23.34 -9.93
C HIS A 246 3.10 24.32 -9.36
N SER A 247 3.53 25.02 -8.29
CA SER A 247 3.00 26.30 -7.78
C SER A 247 1.48 26.45 -7.62
N LEU A 248 0.94 26.12 -6.45
CA LEU A 248 -0.34 26.69 -5.98
C LEU A 248 -0.16 27.42 -4.65
N LEU A 249 0.79 28.35 -4.58
CA LEU A 249 0.71 29.59 -3.79
C LEU A 249 1.61 30.61 -4.52
N PRO A 250 1.08 31.75 -5.03
CA PRO A 250 0.64 32.83 -4.14
C PRO A 250 -0.50 33.70 -4.69
N TRP A 251 -1.75 33.58 -4.20
CA TRP A 251 -2.81 34.59 -4.40
C TRP A 251 -3.75 34.75 -3.20
N LEU A 252 -3.22 34.74 -1.97
CA LEU A 252 -3.93 35.26 -0.79
C LEU A 252 -3.22 36.47 -0.16
N ALA A 253 -2.60 37.28 -1.00
CA ALA A 253 -2.23 38.64 -0.66
C ALA A 253 -2.41 39.49 -1.92
N ILE A 254 -3.62 40.02 -2.12
CA ILE A 254 -4.02 41.27 -2.83
C ILE A 254 -5.53 41.12 -3.13
N THR A 255 -6.38 41.30 -2.11
CA THR A 255 -7.78 41.75 -2.30
C THR A 255 -8.26 42.65 -1.15
N SER A 256 -7.34 43.35 -0.47
CA SER A 256 -7.72 44.38 0.52
C SER A 256 -7.13 45.75 0.19
N LEU A 257 -7.11 46.14 -1.09
CA LEU A 257 -6.83 47.52 -1.48
C LEU A 257 -7.56 47.92 -2.76
N LEU A 258 -8.90 47.93 -2.72
CA LEU A 258 -9.75 48.71 -3.61
C LEU A 258 -11.17 48.82 -3.03
N ALA A 259 -11.23 49.30 -1.78
CA ALA A 259 -12.43 49.90 -1.22
C ALA A 259 -12.12 51.39 -1.01
N LEU A 260 -12.07 52.15 -2.11
CA LEU A 260 -12.20 53.62 -2.15
C LEU A 260 -12.11 54.06 -3.61
N LEU A 261 -13.24 54.57 -4.11
CA LEU A 261 -13.47 55.46 -5.28
C LEU A 261 -14.64 54.98 -6.14
N SER A 262 -15.85 55.12 -5.59
CA SER A 262 -17.07 55.27 -6.37
C SER A 262 -17.09 56.67 -7.03
N PRO A 263 -17.23 56.79 -8.36
CA PRO A 263 -17.59 58.06 -8.96
C PRO A 263 -19.11 58.21 -8.92
N LEU A 264 -19.52 59.16 -8.07
CA LEU A 264 -20.79 59.86 -8.15
C LEU A 264 -20.97 60.49 -9.55
N PHE A 265 -22.22 60.60 -9.99
CA PHE A 265 -22.74 61.34 -11.16
C PHE A 265 -22.88 60.62 -12.51
N LEU A 266 -24.14 60.27 -12.82
CA LEU A 266 -24.93 60.84 -13.92
C LEU A 266 -26.41 60.45 -13.67
N LEU A 267 -27.15 61.34 -13.01
CA LEU A 267 -28.17 62.23 -13.61
C LEU A 267 -29.36 61.47 -14.22
N PHE A 268 -30.50 61.46 -13.51
CA PHE A 268 -31.61 62.40 -13.76
C PHE A 268 -32.25 62.21 -15.15
N SER A 269 -33.24 61.32 -15.23
CA SER A 269 -34.26 61.40 -16.29
C SER A 269 -35.66 61.06 -15.75
N LEU A 270 -36.46 62.13 -15.62
CA LEU A 270 -37.86 62.24 -16.03
C LEU A 270 -38.90 61.23 -15.49
N ARG A 271 -39.68 61.68 -14.50
CA ARG A 271 -41.16 61.51 -14.52
C ARG A 271 -41.89 62.83 -14.25
N ARG A 272 -42.33 63.41 -15.38
CA ARG A 272 -43.54 64.22 -15.66
C ARG A 272 -43.99 65.32 -14.69
N ALA A 273 -43.93 66.54 -15.26
CA ALA A 273 -44.71 67.72 -14.93
C ALA A 273 -46.24 67.54 -15.08
N ARG A 274 -46.99 68.15 -14.12
CA ARG A 274 -48.29 68.88 -14.23
C ARG A 274 -48.84 69.03 -12.80
N ARG A 275 -49.26 70.19 -12.28
CA ARG A 275 -49.87 71.39 -12.84
C ARG A 275 -49.57 72.59 -11.93
N ARG A 276 -49.41 73.77 -12.55
CA ARG A 276 -49.73 75.08 -11.97
C ARG A 276 -51.22 75.17 -11.64
N ARG A 277 -51.58 75.73 -10.49
CA ARG A 277 -52.39 76.96 -10.36
C ARG A 277 -52.78 77.19 -8.89
N ASP A 278 -52.65 78.46 -8.55
CA ASP A 278 -53.23 79.22 -7.44
C ASP A 278 -52.66 78.98 -6.03
#